data_AF-A0A350PFN3-F1
#
_entry.id   AF-A0A350PFN3-F1
#
_cell.length_a   1.000
_cell.length_b   1.000
_cell.length_c   1.000
_cell.angle_alpha   90.00
_cell.angle_beta   90.00
_cell.angle_gamma   90.00
#
_symmetry.space_group_name_H-M   'P 1'
#
loop_
_entity.id
_entity.type
_entity.pdbx_description
1 polymer ?
#
loop_
_entity_poly.entity_id
_entity_poly.type
_entity_poly.pdbx_seq_one_letter_code
_entity_poly.pdbx_strand_id
1 'polypeptide(L)'
;MKVSDPIIFGHAVKIFFKDVFEKHAETIQNLGVDTNNGFGDLISKLDELPEDKRQEIEADIEACYENQADLAMVNSDKGITNLHVPSDVIIDASMP
;
A
#
# COMPACT_ATOMS: atom_id res chain seq x y z
N MET A 1 -9.82 -12.90 -11.00
CA MET A 1 -11.15 -12.51 -10.51
C MET A 1 -11.24 -10.99 -10.53
N LYS A 2 -12.13 -10.37 -11.33
CA LYS A 2 -12.06 -8.92 -11.61
C LYS A 2 -12.77 -8.02 -10.60
N VAL A 3 -13.60 -8.58 -9.71
CA VAL A 3 -14.49 -7.79 -8.85
C VAL A 3 -14.23 -8.09 -7.37
N SER A 4 -14.26 -9.36 -6.95
CA SER A 4 -14.09 -9.75 -5.54
C SER A 4 -12.68 -9.52 -5.01
N ASP A 5 -11.68 -10.01 -5.72
CA ASP A 5 -10.31 -10.10 -5.21
C ASP A 5 -9.66 -8.73 -5.02
N PRO A 6 -9.85 -7.74 -5.91
CA PRO A 6 -9.37 -6.37 -5.66
C PRO A 6 -9.96 -5.75 -4.38
N ILE A 7 -11.21 -6.05 -4.05
CA ILE A 7 -11.84 -5.56 -2.81
C ILE A 7 -11.19 -6.22 -1.60
N ILE A 8 -11.01 -7.55 -1.63
CA ILE A 8 -10.33 -8.30 -0.56
C ILE A 8 -8.90 -7.77 -0.36
N PHE A 9 -8.18 -7.56 -1.47
CA PHE A 9 -6.83 -7.01 -1.46
C PHE A 9 -6.80 -5.60 -0.85
N GLY A 10 -7.72 -4.73 -1.27
CA GLY A 10 -7.84 -3.39 -0.71
C GLY A 10 -8.11 -3.38 0.78
N HIS A 11 -8.91 -4.33 1.30
CA HIS A 11 -9.07 -4.50 2.74
C HIS A 11 -7.77 -4.90 3.44
N ALA A 12 -6.96 -5.79 2.86
CA ALA A 12 -5.66 -6.16 3.41
C ALA A 12 -4.71 -4.95 3.48
N VAL A 13 -4.64 -4.15 2.41
CA VAL A 13 -3.85 -2.91 2.36
C VAL A 13 -4.30 -1.93 3.45
N LYS A 14 -5.61 -1.66 3.56
CA LYS A 14 -6.15 -0.73 4.57
C LYS A 14 -5.85 -1.17 6.00
N ILE A 15 -5.92 -2.47 6.28
CA ILE A 15 -5.71 -2.99 7.65
C ILE A 15 -4.22 -3.02 7.99
N PHE A 16 -3.35 -3.40 7.04
CA PHE A 16 -1.91 -3.35 7.24
C PHE A 16 -1.46 -1.91 7.52
N PHE A 17 -1.84 -0.95 6.70
CA PHE A 17 -1.43 0.45 6.89
C PHE A 17 -2.45 1.30 7.68
N LYS A 18 -3.25 0.68 8.56
CA LYS A 18 -4.38 1.35 9.22
C LYS A 18 -3.99 2.67 9.90
N ASP A 19 -2.84 2.70 10.58
CA ASP A 19 -2.41 3.85 11.38
C ASP A 19 -2.04 5.02 10.46
N VAL A 20 -1.46 4.73 9.28
CA VAL A 20 -1.17 5.72 8.22
C VAL A 20 -2.48 6.27 7.64
N PHE A 21 -3.42 5.38 7.29
CA PHE A 21 -4.71 5.78 6.74
C PHE A 21 -5.56 6.59 7.73
N GLU A 22 -5.51 6.26 9.03
CA GLU A 22 -6.21 6.99 10.08
C GLU A 22 -5.58 8.37 10.33
N LYS A 23 -4.24 8.43 10.44
CA LYS A 23 -3.52 9.69 10.69
C LYS A 23 -3.63 10.68 9.52
N HIS A 24 -3.60 10.19 8.28
CA HIS A 24 -3.57 11.00 7.06
C HIS A 24 -4.86 10.93 6.23
N ALA A 25 -5.98 10.57 6.85
CA ALA A 25 -7.25 10.28 6.18
C ALA A 25 -7.68 11.38 5.19
N GLU A 26 -7.64 12.65 5.62
CA GLU A 26 -8.05 13.79 4.79
C GLU A 26 -7.16 13.97 3.57
N THR A 27 -5.83 13.90 3.76
CA THR A 27 -4.86 14.03 2.67
C THR A 27 -4.99 12.89 1.66
N ILE A 28 -5.06 11.65 2.15
CA ILE A 28 -5.20 10.46 1.31
C ILE A 28 -6.54 10.46 0.55
N GLN A 29 -7.62 10.93 1.19
CA GLN A 29 -8.93 11.08 0.54
C GLN A 29 -8.88 12.13 -0.58
N ASN A 30 -8.22 13.26 -0.35
CA ASN A 30 -8.07 14.32 -1.35
C ASN A 30 -7.23 13.88 -2.56
N LEU A 31 -6.24 13.01 -2.35
CA LEU A 31 -5.47 12.36 -3.41
C LEU A 31 -6.28 11.32 -4.21
N GLY A 32 -7.45 10.90 -3.70
CA GLY A 32 -8.29 9.90 -4.38
C GLY A 32 -7.63 8.53 -4.47
N VAL A 33 -6.89 8.12 -3.43
CA VAL A 33 -6.19 6.83 -3.38
C VAL A 33 -7.17 5.66 -3.43
N ASP A 34 -6.90 4.69 -4.31
CA ASP A 34 -7.67 3.45 -4.45
C ASP A 34 -6.82 2.24 -4.04
N THR A 35 -7.04 1.78 -2.81
CA THR A 35 -6.36 0.61 -2.25
C THR A 35 -6.64 -0.69 -2.99
N ASN A 36 -7.71 -0.76 -3.79
CA ASN A 36 -7.99 -1.95 -4.60
C ASN A 36 -6.98 -2.12 -5.75
N ASN A 37 -6.29 -1.04 -6.13
CA ASN A 37 -5.15 -1.06 -7.04
C ASN A 37 -3.81 -1.31 -6.30
N GLY A 38 -3.88 -1.46 -4.98
CA GLY A 38 -2.76 -1.75 -4.11
C GLY A 38 -2.09 -0.53 -3.48
N PHE A 39 -1.13 -0.80 -2.61
CA PHE A 39 -0.40 0.24 -1.88
C PHE A 39 0.43 1.13 -2.81
N GLY A 40 0.83 0.61 -3.98
CA GLY A 40 1.54 1.39 -5.00
C GLY A 40 0.74 2.60 -5.50
N ASP A 41 -0.60 2.55 -5.45
CA ASP A 41 -1.44 3.70 -5.82
C ASP A 41 -1.23 4.88 -4.86
N LEU A 42 -1.16 4.61 -3.54
CA LEU A 42 -0.81 5.63 -2.55
C LEU A 42 0.57 6.20 -2.84
N ILE A 43 1.59 5.34 -2.97
CA ILE A 43 2.98 5.76 -3.19
C ILE A 43 3.10 6.66 -4.42
N SER A 44 2.46 6.29 -5.54
CA SER A 44 2.51 7.09 -6.76
C SER A 44 1.87 8.48 -6.62
N LYS A 45 0.85 8.62 -5.76
CA LYS A 45 0.13 9.88 -5.53
C LYS A 45 0.79 10.77 -4.49
N LEU A 46 1.72 10.25 -3.70
CA LEU A 46 2.49 11.06 -2.75
C LEU A 46 3.36 12.11 -3.47
N ASP A 47 3.75 11.86 -4.73
CA ASP A 47 4.49 12.82 -5.56
C ASP A 47 3.67 14.07 -5.93
N GLU A 48 2.35 14.05 -5.77
CA GLU A 48 1.48 15.21 -5.98
C GLU A 48 1.45 16.15 -4.75
N LEU A 49 1.99 15.70 -3.60
CA LEU A 49 2.00 16.48 -2.37
C LEU A 49 3.23 17.40 -2.27
N PRO A 50 3.12 18.48 -1.47
CA PRO A 50 4.30 19.23 -1.04
C PRO A 50 5.31 18.32 -0.31
N GLU A 51 6.60 18.59 -0.47
CA GLU A 51 7.71 17.80 0.09
C GLU A 51 7.51 17.47 1.57
N ASP A 52 7.20 18.49 2.39
CA ASP A 52 7.04 18.34 3.84
C ASP A 52 5.93 17.32 4.18
N LYS A 53 4.84 17.32 3.40
CA LYS A 53 3.71 16.40 3.60
C LYS A 53 4.01 15.00 3.08
N ARG A 54 4.72 14.89 1.95
CA ARG A 54 5.19 13.60 1.44
C ARG A 54 6.12 12.93 2.46
N GLN A 55 7.12 13.65 2.95
CA GLN A 55 8.08 13.12 3.94
C GLN A 55 7.41 12.71 5.25
N GLU A 56 6.42 13.47 5.72
CA GLU A 56 5.62 13.09 6.90
C GLU A 56 4.94 11.73 6.70
N ILE A 57 4.28 11.51 5.56
CA ILE A 57 3.57 10.27 5.27
C ILE A 57 4.55 9.11 5.04
N GLU A 58 5.66 9.34 4.33
CA GLU A 58 6.71 8.34 4.11
C GLU A 58 7.32 7.86 5.42
N ALA A 59 7.58 8.76 6.37
CA ALA A 59 8.08 8.41 7.70
C ALA A 59 7.08 7.54 8.48
N ASP A 60 5.78 7.83 8.40
CA ASP A 60 4.76 7.00 9.04
C ASP A 60 4.59 5.64 8.35
N ILE A 61 4.81 5.55 7.04
CA ILE A 61 4.85 4.29 6.30
C ILE A 61 6.05 3.44 6.75
N GLU A 62 7.23 4.04 6.87
CA GLU A 62 8.43 3.36 7.37
C GLU A 62 8.22 2.87 8.80
N ALA A 63 7.68 3.71 9.68
CA ALA A 63 7.31 3.31 11.03
C ALA A 63 6.27 2.17 11.05
N CYS A 64 5.33 2.14 10.10
CA CYS A 64 4.38 1.04 9.98
C CYS A 64 5.09 -0.28 9.64
N TYR A 65 6.04 -0.26 8.72
CA TYR A 65 6.84 -1.43 8.39
C TYR A 65 7.69 -1.92 9.57
N GLU A 66 8.30 -1.02 10.34
CA GLU A 66 9.09 -1.38 11.53
C GLU A 66 8.24 -2.00 12.65
N ASN A 67 6.97 -1.61 12.76
CA ASN A 67 6.07 -2.06 13.83
C ASN A 67 5.22 -3.28 13.45
N GLN A 68 5.28 -3.75 12.20
CA GLN A 68 4.51 -4.90 11.72
C GLN A 68 5.40 -6.08 11.35
N ALA A 69 4.76 -7.21 11.05
CA ALA A 69 5.47 -8.36 10.51
C ALA A 69 5.98 -8.05 9.09
N ASP A 70 7.13 -8.61 8.76
CA ASP A 70 7.72 -8.50 7.43
C ASP A 70 6.72 -8.96 6.35
N LEU A 71 6.63 -8.18 5.27
CA LEU A 71 5.87 -8.57 4.08
C LEU A 71 6.74 -9.38 3.13
N ALA A 72 6.11 -10.35 2.45
CA ALA A 72 6.73 -10.99 1.31
C ALA A 72 7.07 -9.95 0.22
N MET A 73 8.23 -10.11 -0.40
CA MET A 73 8.73 -9.20 -1.43
C MET A 73 8.51 -9.78 -2.83
N VAL A 74 7.98 -8.96 -3.73
CA VAL A 74 7.95 -9.25 -5.18
C VAL A 74 9.32 -8.91 -5.78
N ASN A 75 9.89 -7.77 -5.37
CA ASN A 75 11.24 -7.36 -5.75
C ASN A 75 11.88 -6.59 -4.59
N SER A 76 12.77 -7.24 -3.85
CA SER A 76 13.46 -6.67 -2.68
C SER A 76 14.37 -5.50 -3.05
N ASP A 77 15.06 -5.56 -4.20
CA ASP A 77 16.01 -4.53 -4.64
C ASP A 77 15.31 -3.19 -4.92
N LYS A 78 14.00 -3.24 -5.21
CA LYS A 78 13.16 -2.07 -5.50
C LYS A 78 12.15 -1.76 -4.40
N GLY A 79 12.16 -2.50 -3.29
CA GLY A 79 11.18 -2.33 -2.21
C GLY A 79 9.73 -2.72 -2.59
N ILE A 80 9.52 -3.49 -3.67
CA ILE A 80 8.17 -3.87 -4.11
C ILE A 80 7.69 -5.06 -3.27
N THR A 81 6.67 -4.81 -2.44
CA THR A 81 6.07 -5.78 -1.52
C THR A 81 4.86 -6.49 -2.14
N ASN A 82 4.40 -7.58 -1.52
CA ASN A 82 3.17 -8.30 -1.86
C ASN A 82 1.90 -7.42 -1.83
N LEU A 83 1.94 -6.28 -1.13
CA LEU A 83 0.80 -5.35 -1.06
C LEU A 83 0.89 -4.20 -2.08
N HIS A 84 1.95 -4.14 -2.90
CA HIS A 84 2.13 -3.06 -3.88
C HIS A 84 1.10 -3.10 -5.01
N VAL A 85 0.96 -4.25 -5.68
CA VAL A 85 0.05 -4.42 -6.84
C VAL A 85 -0.70 -5.75 -6.69
N PRO A 86 -2.04 -5.76 -6.81
CA PRO A 86 -2.87 -6.95 -6.54
C PRO A 86 -2.62 -8.11 -7.51
N SER A 87 -2.05 -7.84 -8.68
CA SER A 87 -1.77 -8.85 -9.71
C SER A 87 -0.37 -9.44 -9.67
N ASP A 88 0.52 -8.95 -8.79
CA ASP A 88 1.92 -9.40 -8.77
C ASP A 88 2.07 -10.80 -8.16
N VAL A 89 1.26 -11.14 -7.16
CA VAL A 89 1.28 -12.44 -6.50
C VAL A 89 -0.05 -13.15 -6.73
N ILE A 90 -0.07 -14.04 -7.72
CA ILE A 90 -1.26 -14.80 -8.13
C ILE A 90 -1.20 -16.20 -7.54
N ILE A 91 -2.26 -16.61 -6.82
CA ILE A 91 -2.27 -17.79 -5.96
C ILE A 91 -1.89 -19.11 -6.66
N ASP A 92 -2.30 -19.29 -7.92
CA ASP A 92 -2.05 -20.51 -8.71
C ASP A 92 -0.59 -20.63 -9.17
N ALA A 93 0.12 -19.52 -9.30
CA ALA A 93 1.54 -19.46 -9.61
C ALA A 93 2.42 -19.36 -8.36
N SER A 94 1.91 -18.77 -7.28
CA SER A 94 2.69 -18.52 -6.06
C SER A 94 2.65 -19.66 -5.04
N MET A 95 1.61 -20.51 -5.07
CA MET A 95 1.45 -21.66 -4.17
C MET A 95 1.34 -22.98 -4.98
N PRO A 96 2.48 -23.65 -5.27
CA PRO A 96 2.51 -24.92 -6.00
C PRO A 96 2.13 -26.14 -5.17
#